data_AF-A0A2G6I8T4-F1
#
_entry.id   AF-A0A2G6I8T4-F1
#
_cell.length_a   1.000
_cell.length_b   1.000
_cell.length_c   1.000
_cell.angle_alpha   90.00
_cell.angle_beta   90.00
_cell.angle_gamma   90.00
#
_symmetry.space_group_name_H-M   'P 1'
#
loop_
_entity.id
_entity.type
_entity.pdbx_description
1 polymer ?
#
loop_
_entity_poly.entity_id
_entity_poly.type
_entity_poly.pdbx_seq_one_letter_code
_entity_poly.pdbx_strand_id
1 'polypeptide(L)'
;MSEMKLTGTRIVAGVWEGILTGAKTPPGIAVTHLSGPVDGVSVAPDPGHAGQFLVRVPIPVSLLGEGIQAFVISDAATGAQLARFTVVMGQPLDEDIRSEMALLRAELDLLKRAFRRHCVETM
;
A
#
# COMPACT_ATOMS: atom_id res chain seq x y z
N MET A 1 19.75 -12.34 -13.08
CA MET A 1 19.03 -12.64 -11.81
C MET A 1 17.66 -12.03 -11.95
N SER A 2 16.57 -12.79 -11.80
CA SER A 2 15.23 -12.19 -11.87
C SER A 2 15.09 -11.19 -10.73
N GLU A 3 14.62 -9.99 -11.05
CA GLU A 3 14.27 -9.00 -10.03
C GLU A 3 13.10 -9.56 -9.21
N MET A 4 13.30 -9.63 -7.89
CA MET A 4 12.26 -10.13 -7.00
C MET A 4 11.10 -9.14 -6.96
N LYS A 5 9.88 -9.66 -7.15
CA LYS A 5 8.66 -8.84 -7.13
C LYS A 5 7.67 -9.39 -6.12
N LEU A 6 7.29 -8.55 -5.16
CA LEU A 6 6.27 -8.84 -4.16
C LEU A 6 4.99 -8.07 -4.49
N THR A 7 3.89 -8.79 -4.72
CA THR A 7 2.59 -8.21 -5.03
C THR A 7 1.61 -8.51 -3.90
N GLY A 8 1.07 -7.47 -3.27
CA GLY A 8 0.04 -7.64 -2.23
C GLY A 8 -1.27 -8.15 -2.80
N THR A 9 -1.92 -9.06 -2.09
CA THR A 9 -3.21 -9.65 -2.51
C THR A 9 -4.36 -9.14 -1.65
N ARG A 10 -4.24 -9.18 -0.32
CA ARG A 10 -5.29 -8.75 0.61
C ARG A 10 -4.76 -8.57 2.04
N ILE A 11 -5.60 -7.98 2.88
CA ILE A 11 -5.47 -8.04 4.35
C ILE A 11 -6.69 -8.77 4.89
N VAL A 12 -6.50 -9.82 5.68
CA VAL A 12 -7.57 -10.60 6.29
C VAL A 12 -7.16 -11.08 7.67
N ALA A 13 -8.07 -10.99 8.66
CA ALA A 13 -7.84 -11.42 10.03
C ALA A 13 -6.53 -10.87 10.66
N GLY A 14 -6.22 -9.60 10.40
CA GLY A 14 -5.00 -8.96 10.91
C GLY A 14 -3.70 -9.42 10.23
N VAL A 15 -3.79 -10.10 9.08
CA VAL A 15 -2.62 -10.57 8.32
C VAL A 15 -2.66 -9.98 6.93
N TRP A 16 -1.59 -9.29 6.54
CA TRP A 16 -1.35 -8.92 5.15
C TRP A 16 -0.78 -10.11 4.39
N GLU A 17 -1.32 -10.38 3.20
CA GLU A 17 -0.91 -11.46 2.32
C GLU A 17 -0.38 -10.90 1.00
N GLY A 18 0.66 -11.54 0.47
CA GLY A 18 1.25 -11.20 -0.81
C GLY A 18 1.89 -12.39 -1.49
N ILE A 19 2.09 -12.26 -2.80
CA ILE A 19 2.74 -13.25 -3.65
C ILE A 19 4.09 -12.71 -4.08
N LEU A 20 5.13 -13.47 -3.79
CA LEU A 20 6.50 -13.19 -4.19
C LEU A 20 6.87 -14.06 -5.39
N THR A 21 7.42 -13.41 -6.42
CA THR A 21 7.89 -14.05 -7.66
C THR A 21 9.33 -13.65 -7.95
N GLY A 22 10.01 -14.44 -8.79
CA GLY A 22 11.39 -14.16 -9.23
C GLY A 22 12.49 -14.69 -8.31
N ALA A 23 12.13 -15.29 -7.17
CA ALA A 23 13.05 -16.01 -6.30
C ALA A 23 13.08 -17.51 -6.63
N LYS A 24 14.25 -18.15 -6.55
CA LYS A 24 14.39 -19.62 -6.75
C LYS A 24 14.16 -20.41 -5.46
N THR A 25 14.46 -19.80 -4.33
CA THR A 25 14.30 -20.33 -2.97
C THR A 25 13.54 -19.31 -2.14
N PRO A 26 12.88 -19.70 -1.04
CA PRO A 26 12.24 -18.75 -0.14
C PRO A 26 13.28 -17.74 0.37
N PRO A 27 13.17 -16.45 0.05
CA PRO A 27 14.10 -15.45 0.55
C PRO A 27 13.72 -15.03 1.97
N GLY A 28 14.71 -14.53 2.72
CA GLY A 28 14.44 -13.84 3.97
C GLY A 28 13.71 -12.54 3.69
N ILE A 29 12.55 -12.33 4.32
CA ILE A 29 11.78 -11.09 4.22
C ILE A 29 11.82 -10.38 5.56
N ALA A 30 12.22 -9.12 5.55
CA ALA A 30 12.15 -8.23 6.70
C ALA A 30 10.98 -7.26 6.51
N VAL A 31 10.26 -6.99 7.60
CA VAL A 31 9.19 -5.99 7.61
C VAL A 31 9.47 -4.99 8.71
N THR A 32 9.27 -3.72 8.41
CA THR A 32 9.41 -2.63 9.38
C THR A 32 8.19 -1.72 9.41
N HIS A 33 7.93 -1.15 10.58
CA HIS A 33 6.99 -0.07 10.85
C HIS A 33 7.73 1.01 11.65
N LEU A 34 7.77 2.24 11.15
CA LEU A 34 8.54 3.35 11.74
C LEU A 34 9.99 2.96 12.11
N SER A 35 10.64 2.18 11.24
CA SER A 35 11.99 1.60 11.43
C SER A 35 12.11 0.53 12.53
N GLY A 36 11.04 0.21 13.25
CA GLY A 36 10.98 -0.95 14.15
C GLY A 36 10.64 -2.24 13.38
N PRO A 37 11.24 -3.39 13.73
CA PRO A 37 10.92 -4.66 13.08
C PRO A 37 9.49 -5.12 13.42
N VAL A 38 8.87 -5.81 12.46
CA VAL A 38 7.61 -6.54 12.66
C VAL A 38 7.89 -8.03 12.63
N ASP A 39 7.58 -8.70 13.74
CA ASP A 39 7.82 -10.12 13.93
C ASP A 39 6.75 -11.00 13.26
N GLY A 40 7.03 -12.31 13.16
CA GLY A 40 6.06 -13.31 12.70
C GLY A 40 5.82 -13.35 11.20
N VAL A 41 6.67 -12.67 10.41
CA VAL A 41 6.66 -12.75 8.95
C VAL A 41 6.97 -14.18 8.52
N SER A 42 6.13 -14.74 7.64
CA SER A 42 6.31 -16.08 7.09
C SER A 42 6.34 -16.07 5.58
N VAL A 43 7.22 -16.88 5.00
CA VAL A 43 7.34 -17.09 3.55
C VAL A 43 7.27 -18.59 3.28
N ALA A 44 6.28 -19.02 2.51
CA ALA A 44 6.08 -20.43 2.18
C ALA A 44 5.86 -20.59 0.66
N PRO A 45 6.22 -21.74 0.05
CA PRO A 45 5.86 -22.00 -1.35
C PRO A 45 4.34 -21.91 -1.57
N ASP A 46 3.91 -21.35 -2.71
CA ASP A 46 2.51 -21.40 -3.12
C ASP A 46 2.19 -22.82 -3.64
N PRO A 47 1.29 -23.58 -2.98
CA PRO A 47 0.94 -24.94 -3.41
C PRO A 47 0.33 -25.00 -4.82
N GLY A 48 -0.28 -23.90 -5.30
CA GLY A 48 -0.93 -23.83 -6.60
C GLY A 48 -0.03 -23.34 -7.73
N HIS A 49 1.12 -22.73 -7.42
CA HIS A 49 1.96 -22.06 -8.42
C HIS A 49 3.45 -22.29 -8.16
N ALA A 50 4.05 -23.18 -8.94
CA ALA A 50 5.48 -23.44 -8.87
C ALA A 50 6.30 -22.16 -9.12
N GLY A 51 7.28 -21.91 -8.25
CA GLY A 51 8.15 -20.71 -8.33
C GLY A 51 7.54 -19.44 -7.74
N GLN A 52 6.37 -19.54 -7.09
CA GLN A 52 5.79 -18.46 -6.30
C GLN A 52 5.86 -18.79 -4.80
N PHE A 53 5.96 -17.75 -3.98
CA PHE A 53 5.93 -17.87 -2.53
C PHE A 53 4.84 -16.98 -1.95
N LEU A 54 4.06 -17.53 -1.03
CA LEU A 54 3.10 -16.80 -0.21
C LEU A 54 3.85 -16.14 0.95
N VAL A 55 3.75 -14.81 1.00
CA VAL A 55 4.27 -13.97 2.08
C VAL A 55 3.11 -13.57 2.96
N ARG A 56 3.23 -13.81 4.26
CA ARG A 56 2.25 -13.40 5.27
C ARG A 56 2.93 -12.54 6.31
N VAL A 57 2.34 -11.37 6.58
CA VAL A 57 2.85 -10.39 7.53
C VAL A 57 1.75 -10.14 8.55
N PRO A 58 1.89 -10.63 9.80
CA PRO A 58 0.93 -10.31 10.84
C PRO A 58 1.04 -8.83 11.20
N ILE A 59 -0.10 -8.16 11.35
CA ILE A 59 -0.18 -6.76 11.76
C ILE A 59 -0.31 -6.77 13.28
N PRO A 60 0.71 -6.30 14.03
CA PRO A 60 0.65 -6.29 15.49
C PRO A 60 -0.50 -5.41 15.97
N VAL A 61 -1.30 -5.92 16.91
CA VAL A 61 -2.43 -5.17 17.50
C VAL A 61 -1.96 -3.89 18.18
N SER A 62 -0.75 -3.89 18.75
CA SER A 62 -0.12 -2.71 19.35
C SER A 62 0.17 -1.57 18.35
N LEU A 63 0.21 -1.87 17.05
CA LEU A 63 0.40 -0.88 15.99
C LEU A 63 -0.93 -0.40 15.38
N LEU A 64 -2.07 -0.93 15.84
CA LEU A 64 -3.39 -0.48 15.43
C LEU A 64 -3.80 0.74 16.26
N GLY A 65 -3.55 1.94 15.72
CA GLY A 65 -3.99 3.22 16.27
C GLY A 65 -4.58 4.12 15.19
N GLU A 66 -5.25 5.21 15.60
CA GLU A 66 -5.82 6.19 14.68
C GLU A 66 -4.79 6.71 13.65
N GLY A 67 -5.27 6.98 12.44
CA GLY A 67 -4.47 7.50 11.34
C GLY A 67 -3.98 6.43 10.37
N ILE A 68 -2.85 6.71 9.73
CA ILE A 68 -2.27 5.88 8.67
C ILE A 68 -1.00 5.23 9.20
N GLN A 69 -0.97 3.89 9.16
CA GLN A 69 0.19 3.09 9.53
C GLN A 69 0.82 2.51 8.27
N ALA A 70 2.09 2.81 8.01
CA ALA A 70 2.81 2.35 6.84
C ALA A 70 3.82 1.25 7.20
N PHE A 71 3.78 0.16 6.45
CA PHE A 71 4.67 -0.98 6.59
C PHE A 71 5.52 -1.12 5.34
N VAL A 72 6.82 -1.33 5.54
CA VAL A 72 7.78 -1.53 4.45
C VAL A 72 8.23 -2.98 4.48
N ILE A 73 8.19 -3.63 3.33
CA ILE A 73 8.64 -5.01 3.16
C ILE A 73 9.88 -5.00 2.29
N SER A 74 10.95 -5.58 2.80
CA SER A 74 12.27 -5.59 2.17
C SER A 74 12.86 -6.98 2.11
N ASP A 75 13.76 -7.19 1.15
CA ASP A 75 14.65 -8.33 1.14
C ASP A 75 15.62 -8.22 2.32
N ALA A 76 15.65 -9.23 3.20
CA ALA A 76 16.49 -9.23 4.39
C ALA A 76 17.99 -9.31 4.06
N ALA A 77 18.37 -9.86 2.90
CA ALA A 77 19.77 -9.99 2.52
C ALA A 77 20.36 -8.70 1.96
N THR A 78 19.57 -7.96 1.16
CA THR A 78 20.04 -6.77 0.43
C THR A 78 19.52 -5.45 1.01
N GLY A 79 18.47 -5.50 1.84
CA GLY A 79 17.74 -4.31 2.29
C GLY A 79 16.88 -3.68 1.20
N ALA A 80 16.84 -4.24 0.00
CA ALA A 80 16.06 -3.70 -1.11
C ALA A 80 14.56 -3.76 -0.79
N GLN A 81 13.88 -2.64 -0.96
CA GLN A 81 12.44 -2.57 -0.75
C GLN A 81 11.70 -3.36 -1.83
N LEU A 82 10.88 -4.33 -1.43
CA LEU A 82 10.09 -5.18 -2.32
C LEU A 82 8.64 -4.68 -2.45
N ALA A 83 8.06 -4.22 -1.35
CA ALA A 83 6.70 -3.69 -1.32
C ALA A 83 6.48 -2.74 -0.14
N ARG A 84 5.34 -2.05 -0.15
CA ARG A 84 4.82 -1.33 1.02
C ARG A 84 3.31 -1.51 1.08
N PHE A 85 2.75 -1.51 2.29
CA PHE A 85 1.30 -1.46 2.48
C PHE A 85 0.95 -0.50 3.60
N THR A 86 -0.29 -0.03 3.60
CA THR A 86 -0.80 0.89 4.62
C THR A 86 -2.07 0.37 5.23
N VAL A 87 -2.21 0.55 6.54
CA VAL A 87 -3.43 0.31 7.30
C VAL A 87 -3.96 1.67 7.73
N VAL A 88 -5.20 1.98 7.37
CA VAL A 88 -5.85 3.23 7.73
C VAL A 88 -6.93 2.92 8.76
N MET A 89 -6.81 3.51 9.94
CA MET A 89 -7.73 3.34 11.06
C MET A 89 -8.25 4.69 11.54
N GLY A 90 -9.43 4.69 12.15
CA GLY A 90 -10.12 5.91 12.57
C GLY A 90 -11.36 6.17 11.71
N GLN A 91 -12.03 7.29 12.00
CA GLN A 91 -13.20 7.66 11.21
C GLN A 91 -12.75 8.07 9.79
N PRO A 92 -13.40 7.57 8.73
CA PRO A 92 -13.23 8.16 7.41
C PRO A 92 -13.48 9.67 7.53
N LEU A 93 -12.68 10.46 6.80
CA LEU A 93 -12.76 11.93 6.76
C LEU A 93 -14.23 12.36 6.80
N ASP A 94 -14.58 13.15 7.82
CA ASP A 94 -15.95 13.55 8.14
C ASP A 94 -16.71 13.92 6.85
N GLU A 95 -17.97 13.53 6.78
CA GLU A 95 -18.81 13.68 5.59
C GLU A 95 -18.89 15.14 5.13
N ASP A 96 -18.72 16.06 6.08
CA ASP A 96 -18.57 17.50 5.88
C ASP A 96 -17.32 17.86 5.07
N ILE A 97 -16.12 17.33 5.39
CA ILE A 97 -14.90 17.67 4.63
C ILE A 97 -14.97 17.12 3.21
N ARG A 98 -15.58 15.94 3.01
CA ARG A 98 -15.81 15.40 1.67
C ARG A 98 -16.76 16.28 0.85
N SER A 99 -17.78 16.84 1.50
CA SER A 99 -18.73 17.78 0.90
C SER A 99 -18.05 19.10 0.53
N GLU A 100 -17.22 19.64 1.42
CA GLU A 100 -16.41 20.83 1.16
C GLU A 100 -15.42 20.60 -0.02
N MET A 101 -14.77 19.44 -0.07
CA MET A 101 -13.91 19.07 -1.21
C MET A 101 -14.68 18.92 -2.53
N ALA A 102 -15.94 18.46 -2.48
CA ALA A 102 -16.79 18.36 -3.66
C ALA A 102 -17.21 19.76 -4.16
N LEU A 103 -17.56 20.66 -3.25
CA LEU A 103 -17.85 22.07 -3.55
C LEU A 103 -16.65 22.77 -4.18
N LEU A 104 -15.45 22.63 -3.59
CA LEU A 104 -14.21 23.22 -4.14
C LEU A 104 -13.91 22.72 -5.57
N ARG A 105 -14.18 21.45 -5.87
CA ARG A 105 -14.03 20.91 -7.23
C ARG A 105 -15.04 21.50 -8.21
N ALA A 106 -16.29 21.67 -7.78
CA ALA A 106 -17.33 22.28 -8.61
C ALA A 106 -16.97 23.73 -8.98
N GLU A 107 -16.48 24.50 -8.00
CA GLU A 107 -16.00 25.87 -8.24
C GLU A 107 -14.79 25.91 -9.19
N LEU A 108 -13.83 25.00 -9.03
CA LEU A 108 -12.68 24.90 -9.95
C LEU A 108 -13.11 24.52 -11.38
N ASP A 109 -14.12 23.67 -11.54
CA ASP A 109 -14.64 23.31 -12.85
C ASP A 109 -15.37 24.49 -13.53
N LEU A 110 -16.09 25.31 -12.77
CA LEU A 110 -16.67 26.55 -13.27
C LEU A 110 -15.57 27.52 -13.73
N LEU A 111 -14.53 27.72 -12.92
CA LEU A 111 -13.38 28.54 -13.29
C LEU A 111 -12.70 28.04 -14.56
N LYS A 112 -12.47 26.72 -14.65
CA LYS A 112 -11.86 26.08 -15.83
C LYS A 112 -12.71 26.27 -17.09
N ARG A 113 -14.04 26.21 -16.98
CA ARG A 113 -14.95 26.47 -18.11
C ARG A 113 -14.92 27.93 -18.55
N ALA A 114 -14.95 28.86 -17.61
CA ALA A 114 -14.86 30.29 -17.90
C ALA A 114 -13.52 30.63 -18.57
N PHE A 115 -12.41 30.10 -18.04
CA PHE A 115 -11.08 30.30 -18.59
C PHE A 115 -10.95 29.72 -20.01
N ARG A 116 -11.43 28.48 -20.24
CA ARG A 116 -11.44 27.88 -21.59
C ARG A 116 -12.24 28.71 -22.59
N ARG A 117 -13.39 29.24 -22.19
CA ARG A 117 -14.21 30.10 -23.03
C ARG A 117 -13.46 31.38 -23.39
N HIS A 118 -12.85 32.04 -22.40
CA HIS A 118 -12.06 33.24 -22.60
C HIS A 118 -10.87 33.02 -23.55
N CYS A 119 -10.16 31.89 -23.45
CA CYS A 119 -9.07 31.55 -24.38
C CYS A 119 -9.54 31.35 -25.83
N VAL A 120 -10.79 30.93 -26.05
CA VAL A 120 -11.37 30.77 -27.40
C VAL A 120 -11.89 32.09 -27.94
N GLU A 121 -12.44 32.95 -27.08
CA GLU A 121 -12.96 34.27 -27.46
C GLU A 121 -11.87 35.32 -27.71
N THR A 122 -10.66 35.08 -27.20
CA THR A 122 -9.53 36.03 -27.29
C THR A 122 -8.45 35.59 -28.29
N MET A 123 -8.68 34.52 -29.05
CA MET A 123 -7.90 34.14 -30.25
C MET A 123 -8.61 34.59 -31.51
#